data_AF-A0A7C5TWF6-F1
#
_entry.id   AF-A0A7C5TWF6-F1
#
_cell.length_a   1.000
_cell.length_b   1.000
_cell.length_c   1.000
_cell.angle_alpha   90.00
_cell.angle_beta   90.00
_cell.angle_gamma   90.00
#
_symmetry.space_group_name_H-M   'P 1'
#
loop_
_entity.id
_entity.type
_entity.pdbx_description
1 polymer ?
#
loop_
_entity_poly.entity_id
_entity_poly.type
_entity_poly.pdbx_seq_one_letter_code
_entity_poly.pdbx_strand_id
1 'polypeptide(L)'
;MEDRRQRWRPSGVVPALAALVLALAAFPAWAANPCADCHEEQVKPLLETVHRGVVAEGAAFCIACHGDPKAHLESGEAKDIRGPSRLAEWNEKQQSKACLSCHGRDFPGWDETPHSGRVSCWSCHDDQALHFKPKGAALPAAARHETWALCTSCHASVKAEFRQEYRHPVEQGLVDCTDCHDIHGTTAGPEAQKADASCVKCHEQQAG
;
A
#
# COMPACT_ATOMS: atom_id res chain seq x y z
N MET A 1 -13.31 50.76 -75.82
CA MET A 1 -13.42 51.21 -74.42
C MET A 1 -13.44 49.93 -73.59
N GLU A 2 -12.26 49.34 -73.38
CA GLU A 2 -11.48 49.43 -72.12
C GLU A 2 -12.24 48.70 -70.99
N ASP A 3 -11.74 47.70 -70.28
CA ASP A 3 -10.37 47.41 -69.86
C ASP A 3 -10.23 45.90 -69.57
N ARG A 4 -9.03 45.39 -69.85
CA ARG A 4 -8.54 44.04 -69.51
C ARG A 4 -8.29 43.99 -68.01
N ARG A 5 -8.56 42.86 -67.33
CA ARG A 5 -7.62 42.12 -66.43
C ARG A 5 -8.13 40.68 -66.32
N GLN A 6 -7.61 39.68 -67.06
CA GLN A 6 -6.40 38.89 -66.76
C GLN A 6 -6.34 38.47 -65.29
N ARG A 7 -6.68 37.21 -64.96
CA ARG A 7 -5.79 36.04 -64.70
C ARG A 7 -6.34 35.46 -63.38
N TRP A 8 -6.32 34.18 -63.02
CA TRP A 8 -5.46 33.04 -63.33
C TRP A 8 -6.21 31.80 -62.79
N ARG A 9 -6.21 30.68 -63.51
CA ARG A 9 -6.49 29.36 -62.91
C ARG A 9 -5.16 28.80 -62.40
N PRO A 10 -5.15 28.17 -61.22
CA PRO A 10 -4.42 26.90 -61.19
C PRO A 10 -5.22 25.79 -60.51
N SER A 11 -5.18 24.67 -61.21
CA SER A 11 -5.24 23.29 -60.76
C SER A 11 -4.88 23.11 -59.27
N GLY A 12 -5.85 22.66 -58.48
CA GLY A 12 -5.65 22.20 -57.11
C GLY A 12 -5.95 20.72 -57.02
N VAL A 13 -4.89 19.91 -57.12
CA VAL A 13 -4.90 18.50 -56.73
C VAL A 13 -5.28 18.45 -55.25
N VAL A 14 -6.37 17.77 -54.92
CA VAL A 14 -6.73 17.49 -53.52
C VAL A 14 -5.79 16.39 -53.03
N PRO A 15 -4.88 16.63 -52.06
CA PRO A 15 -4.14 15.53 -51.48
C PRO A 15 -5.10 14.81 -50.53
N ALA A 16 -5.31 13.52 -50.78
CA ALA A 16 -5.86 12.61 -49.80
C ALA A 16 -4.90 12.59 -48.59
N LEU A 17 -5.23 13.35 -47.55
CA LEU A 17 -4.59 13.21 -46.25
C LEU A 17 -5.00 11.85 -45.69
N ALA A 18 -4.07 10.90 -45.79
CA ALA A 18 -4.12 9.66 -45.05
C ALA A 18 -4.20 10.01 -43.55
N ALA A 19 -5.36 9.75 -42.95
CA ALA A 19 -5.55 9.79 -41.52
C ALA A 19 -4.74 8.64 -40.91
N LEU A 20 -3.50 8.91 -40.54
CA LEU A 20 -2.73 8.04 -39.66
C LEU A 20 -3.33 8.19 -38.26
N VAL A 21 -4.35 7.38 -37.96
CA VAL A 21 -4.81 7.19 -36.59
C VAL A 21 -3.68 6.48 -35.86
N LEU A 22 -2.83 7.25 -35.17
CA LEU A 22 -1.99 6.71 -34.11
C LEU A 22 -2.94 6.13 -33.07
N ALA A 23 -3.16 4.81 -33.15
CA ALA A 23 -3.64 4.06 -32.01
C ALA A 23 -2.59 4.26 -30.91
N LEU A 24 -2.87 5.16 -29.98
CA LEU A 24 -2.29 5.13 -28.65
C LEU A 24 -2.73 3.79 -28.06
N ALA A 25 -1.97 2.73 -28.35
CA ALA A 25 -2.05 1.52 -27.57
C ALA A 25 -1.80 1.98 -26.13
N ALA A 26 -2.84 1.92 -25.31
CA ALA A 26 -2.71 2.13 -23.88
C ALA A 26 -1.73 1.06 -23.41
N PHE A 27 -0.46 1.43 -23.25
CA PHE A 27 0.53 0.54 -22.68
C PHE A 27 -0.02 0.13 -21.31
N PRO A 28 -0.07 -1.18 -21.01
CA PRO A 28 -0.61 -1.62 -19.75
C PRO A 28 0.16 -0.94 -18.62
N ALA A 29 -0.53 -0.57 -17.54
CA ALA A 29 0.04 0.18 -16.42
C ALA A 29 1.24 -0.52 -15.72
N TRP A 30 1.56 -1.75 -16.11
CA TRP A 30 2.67 -2.57 -15.64
C TRP A 30 3.79 -2.77 -16.67
N ALA A 31 3.86 -1.97 -17.74
CA ALA A 31 4.80 -2.19 -18.85
C ALA A 31 6.29 -2.25 -18.44
N ALA A 32 6.67 -1.75 -17.25
CA ALA A 32 8.03 -1.84 -16.73
C ALA A 32 8.25 -3.02 -15.74
N ASN A 33 7.20 -3.76 -15.36
CA ASN A 33 7.31 -4.91 -14.46
C ASN A 33 7.56 -6.21 -15.26
N PRO A 34 8.78 -6.78 -15.22
CA PRO A 34 9.11 -7.98 -15.99
C PRO A 34 8.41 -9.25 -15.48
N CYS A 35 7.89 -9.23 -14.25
CA CYS A 35 7.14 -10.36 -13.70
C CYS A 35 5.76 -10.46 -14.35
N ALA A 36 5.17 -9.33 -14.79
CA ALA A 36 3.85 -9.29 -15.37
C ALA A 36 3.75 -9.99 -16.74
N ASP A 37 4.88 -10.17 -17.43
CA ASP A 37 4.96 -10.91 -18.71
C ASP A 37 4.47 -12.36 -18.58
N CYS A 38 4.66 -12.97 -17.39
CA CYS A 38 4.21 -14.33 -17.07
C CYS A 38 3.15 -14.37 -15.95
N HIS A 39 3.10 -13.36 -15.09
CA HIS A 39 2.27 -13.31 -13.88
C HIS A 39 1.25 -12.16 -13.88
N GLU A 40 0.67 -11.87 -15.04
CA GLU A 40 -0.32 -10.79 -15.21
C GLU A 40 -1.47 -10.85 -14.19
N GLU A 41 -2.03 -12.04 -13.95
CA GLU A 41 -3.16 -12.24 -13.03
C GLU A 41 -2.78 -12.05 -11.56
N GLN A 42 -1.50 -12.20 -11.21
CA GLN A 42 -0.99 -11.91 -9.88
C GLN A 42 -0.63 -10.43 -9.71
N VAL A 43 -0.19 -9.77 -10.79
CA VAL A 43 0.21 -8.35 -10.77
C VAL A 43 -1.02 -7.42 -10.80
N LYS A 44 -2.05 -7.73 -11.58
CA LYS A 44 -3.25 -6.88 -11.73
C LYS A 44 -3.87 -6.44 -10.40
N PRO A 45 -4.17 -7.34 -9.44
CA PRO A 45 -4.79 -6.92 -8.18
C PRO A 45 -3.91 -5.98 -7.35
N LEU A 46 -2.58 -6.12 -7.45
CA LEU A 46 -1.63 -5.28 -6.72
C LEU A 46 -1.61 -3.83 -7.22
N LEU A 47 -1.98 -3.59 -8.48
CA LEU A 47 -2.09 -2.23 -9.05
C LEU A 47 -3.29 -1.44 -8.53
N GLU A 48 -4.22 -2.11 -7.84
CA GLU A 48 -5.35 -1.47 -7.16
C GLU A 48 -5.01 -1.10 -5.71
N THR A 49 -3.81 -1.43 -5.24
CA THR A 49 -3.36 -1.14 -3.87
C THR A 49 -2.57 0.17 -3.79
N VAL A 50 -2.24 0.59 -2.57
CA VAL A 50 -1.32 1.71 -2.32
C VAL A 50 0.09 1.49 -2.89
N HIS A 51 0.47 0.22 -3.14
CA HIS A 51 1.78 -0.14 -3.70
C HIS A 51 1.84 -0.07 -5.24
N ARG A 52 0.77 0.38 -5.92
CA ARG A 52 0.68 0.42 -7.38
C ARG A 52 1.89 1.03 -8.09
N GLY A 53 2.51 2.07 -7.52
CA GLY A 53 3.69 2.71 -8.12
C GLY A 53 4.89 1.77 -8.19
N VAL A 54 5.30 1.22 -7.04
CA VAL A 54 6.43 0.28 -6.98
C VAL A 54 6.16 -1.04 -7.72
N VAL A 55 4.89 -1.45 -7.79
CA VAL A 55 4.47 -2.63 -8.57
C VAL A 55 4.54 -2.36 -10.08
N ALA A 56 4.18 -1.14 -10.53
CA ALA A 56 4.22 -0.76 -11.93
C ALA A 56 5.66 -0.54 -12.45
N GLU A 57 6.55 -0.06 -11.58
CA GLU A 57 7.88 0.44 -11.94
C GLU A 57 9.00 -0.62 -11.96
N GLY A 58 8.74 -1.86 -11.53
CA GLY A 58 9.72 -2.94 -11.67
C GLY A 58 9.53 -4.14 -10.73
N ALA A 59 10.61 -4.92 -10.58
CA ALA A 59 10.59 -6.18 -9.82
C ALA A 59 10.78 -6.01 -8.30
N ALA A 60 11.10 -4.79 -7.81
CA ALA A 60 11.50 -4.54 -6.42
C ALA A 60 10.45 -5.05 -5.40
N PHE A 61 9.17 -4.77 -5.67
CA PHE A 61 8.07 -5.26 -4.84
C PHE A 61 8.03 -6.79 -4.77
N CYS A 62 8.16 -7.45 -5.91
CA CYS A 62 8.09 -8.90 -6.02
C CYS A 62 9.26 -9.56 -5.27
N ILE A 63 10.49 -9.10 -5.51
CA ILE A 63 11.71 -9.73 -4.95
C ILE A 63 11.89 -9.46 -3.45
N ALA A 64 11.23 -8.43 -2.89
CA ALA A 64 11.23 -8.19 -1.45
C ALA A 64 10.68 -9.40 -0.66
N CYS A 65 9.60 -10.00 -1.18
CA CYS A 65 9.02 -11.23 -0.63
C CYS A 65 9.58 -12.49 -1.31
N HIS A 66 9.72 -12.50 -2.63
CA HIS A 66 10.04 -13.70 -3.40
C HIS A 66 11.54 -14.03 -3.47
N GLY A 67 12.41 -13.06 -3.19
CA GLY A 67 13.87 -13.20 -3.30
C GLY A 67 14.41 -13.06 -4.72
N ASP A 68 15.69 -13.40 -4.90
CA ASP A 68 16.37 -13.36 -6.20
C ASP A 68 15.67 -14.27 -7.23
N PRO A 69 15.17 -13.73 -8.36
CA PRO A 69 14.42 -14.49 -9.34
C PRO A 69 15.31 -15.24 -10.34
N LYS A 70 16.65 -15.09 -10.30
CA LYS A 70 17.55 -15.60 -11.36
C LYS A 70 17.30 -17.07 -11.71
N ALA A 71 17.31 -17.96 -10.71
CA ALA A 71 17.13 -19.40 -10.95
C ALA A 71 15.74 -19.71 -11.55
N HIS A 72 14.71 -18.99 -11.11
CA HIS A 72 13.35 -19.12 -11.63
C HIS A 72 13.21 -18.61 -13.07
N LEU A 73 13.90 -17.53 -13.42
CA LEU A 73 13.92 -17.02 -14.80
C LEU A 73 14.66 -17.96 -15.76
N GLU A 74 15.68 -18.68 -15.27
CA GLU A 74 16.45 -19.65 -16.05
C GLU A 74 15.68 -20.97 -16.25
N SER A 75 14.96 -21.45 -15.22
CA SER A 75 14.29 -22.75 -15.26
C SER A 75 12.81 -22.69 -15.65
N GLY A 76 12.13 -21.58 -15.35
CA GLY A 76 10.67 -21.46 -15.41
C GLY A 76 9.93 -22.20 -14.29
N GLU A 77 10.65 -22.80 -13.33
CA GLU A 77 10.08 -23.67 -12.31
C GLU A 77 9.69 -22.91 -11.04
N ALA A 78 8.50 -23.16 -10.50
CA ALA A 78 8.00 -22.49 -9.29
C ALA A 78 8.83 -22.81 -8.03
N LYS A 79 9.52 -23.95 -8.00
CA LYS A 79 10.43 -24.34 -6.90
C LYS A 79 11.69 -23.48 -6.85
N ASP A 80 12.04 -22.75 -7.90
CA ASP A 80 13.29 -21.99 -7.98
C ASP A 80 13.12 -20.52 -7.54
N ILE A 81 11.92 -20.17 -7.06
CA ILE A 81 11.61 -18.90 -6.39
C ILE A 81 10.87 -19.16 -5.08
N ARG A 82 10.83 -18.18 -4.16
CA ARG A 82 10.06 -18.35 -2.92
C ARG A 82 8.55 -18.30 -3.21
N GLY A 83 7.93 -19.44 -3.45
CA GLY A 83 6.49 -19.55 -3.66
C GLY A 83 5.65 -19.48 -2.36
N PRO A 84 4.32 -19.61 -2.48
CA PRO A 84 3.38 -19.50 -1.35
C PRO A 84 3.70 -20.41 -0.16
N SER A 85 4.10 -21.67 -0.40
CA SER A 85 4.42 -22.61 0.68
C SER A 85 5.61 -22.14 1.54
N ARG A 86 6.66 -21.60 0.91
CA ARG A 86 7.83 -21.08 1.63
C ARG A 86 7.54 -19.74 2.32
N LEU A 87 6.63 -18.92 1.77
CA LEU A 87 6.16 -17.70 2.43
C LEU A 87 5.27 -18.00 3.63
N ALA A 88 4.47 -19.06 3.57
CA ALA A 88 3.62 -19.50 4.68
C ALA A 88 4.41 -19.99 5.90
N GLU A 89 5.70 -20.33 5.73
CA GLU A 89 6.61 -20.70 6.82
C GLU A 89 7.21 -19.48 7.54
N TRP A 90 6.98 -18.25 7.04
CA TRP A 90 7.52 -17.05 7.66
C TRP A 90 6.83 -16.72 8.98
N ASN A 91 7.63 -16.51 10.02
CA ASN A 91 7.17 -15.89 11.26
C ASN A 91 7.01 -14.37 11.10
N GLU A 92 6.42 -13.73 12.11
CA GLU A 92 6.02 -12.33 12.13
C GLU A 92 7.19 -11.37 11.88
N LYS A 93 8.40 -11.73 12.34
CA LYS A 93 9.62 -10.94 12.10
C LYS A 93 10.05 -11.03 10.63
N GLN A 94 10.02 -12.21 10.04
CA GLN A 94 10.36 -12.39 8.62
C GLN A 94 9.35 -11.66 7.73
N GLN A 95 8.06 -11.74 8.06
CA GLN A 95 6.99 -11.02 7.38
C GLN A 95 7.19 -9.50 7.44
N SER A 96 7.42 -8.96 8.64
CA SER A 96 7.64 -7.52 8.83
C SER A 96 8.91 -7.03 8.13
N LYS A 97 9.97 -7.83 8.13
CA LYS A 97 11.25 -7.47 7.48
C LYS A 97 11.10 -7.22 5.98
N ALA A 98 10.18 -7.92 5.29
CA ALA A 98 9.94 -7.66 3.87
C ALA A 98 9.38 -6.25 3.65
N CYS A 99 8.41 -5.83 4.47
CA CYS A 99 7.85 -4.47 4.43
C CYS A 99 8.90 -3.42 4.81
N LEU A 100 9.65 -3.67 5.88
CA LEU A 100 10.67 -2.77 6.40
C LEU A 100 11.89 -2.63 5.49
N SER A 101 12.06 -3.50 4.49
CA SER A 101 13.10 -3.34 3.47
C SER A 101 12.96 -2.03 2.68
N CYS A 102 11.73 -1.49 2.59
CA CYS A 102 11.45 -0.16 2.04
C CYS A 102 10.97 0.82 3.12
N HIS A 103 10.09 0.38 4.02
CA HIS A 103 9.45 1.24 5.02
C HIS A 103 10.21 1.38 6.36
N GLY A 104 11.39 0.76 6.50
CA GLY A 104 12.16 0.83 7.76
C GLY A 104 12.56 2.26 8.14
N ARG A 105 12.64 3.18 7.17
CA ARG A 105 12.87 4.61 7.43
C ARG A 105 11.64 5.32 7.99
N ASP A 106 10.45 4.86 7.64
CA ASP A 106 9.17 5.43 8.08
C ASP A 106 8.79 4.93 9.48
N PHE A 107 9.28 3.73 9.83
CA PHE A 107 9.00 3.06 11.10
C PHE A 107 10.30 2.71 11.85
N PRO A 108 11.11 3.71 12.24
CA PRO A 108 12.44 3.49 12.78
C PRO A 108 12.43 2.80 14.16
N GLY A 109 11.32 2.87 14.89
CA GLY A 109 11.15 2.29 16.22
C GLY A 109 10.30 1.01 16.25
N TRP A 110 10.01 0.39 15.09
CA TRP A 110 9.13 -0.78 15.03
C TRP A 110 9.61 -1.92 15.93
N ASP A 111 10.90 -2.22 15.91
CA ASP A 111 11.48 -3.35 16.62
C ASP A 111 11.39 -3.21 18.15
N GLU A 112 11.23 -1.99 18.64
CA GLU A 112 11.06 -1.64 20.05
C GLU A 112 9.59 -1.69 20.50
N THR A 113 8.64 -1.78 19.56
CA THR A 113 7.21 -1.84 19.91
C THR A 113 6.86 -3.17 20.58
N PRO A 114 5.85 -3.18 21.48
CA PRO A 114 5.31 -4.43 22.04
C PRO A 114 4.70 -5.38 21.00
N HIS A 115 4.43 -4.88 19.79
CA HIS A 115 3.88 -5.65 18.67
C HIS A 115 4.95 -6.39 17.85
N SER A 116 6.18 -5.91 17.84
CA SER A 116 7.24 -6.53 17.04
C SER A 116 7.49 -7.99 17.44
N GLY A 117 7.50 -8.86 16.43
CA GLY A 117 7.71 -10.29 16.58
C GLY A 117 6.56 -11.06 17.23
N ARG A 118 5.41 -10.41 17.48
CA ARG A 118 4.15 -11.06 17.90
C ARG A 118 3.05 -10.91 16.86
N VAL A 119 3.08 -9.82 16.11
CA VAL A 119 2.27 -9.59 14.91
C VAL A 119 3.17 -9.08 13.79
N SER A 120 2.69 -9.17 12.55
CA SER A 120 3.35 -8.57 11.39
C SER A 120 2.54 -7.40 10.84
N CYS A 121 3.15 -6.61 9.96
CA CYS A 121 2.43 -5.56 9.22
C CYS A 121 1.17 -6.12 8.53
N TRP A 122 1.22 -7.38 8.07
CA TRP A 122 0.14 -8.06 7.34
C TRP A 122 -1.02 -8.44 8.25
N SER A 123 -0.79 -8.52 9.56
CA SER A 123 -1.85 -8.82 10.54
C SER A 123 -2.85 -7.67 10.66
N CYS A 124 -2.47 -6.46 10.22
CA CYS A 124 -3.30 -5.25 10.26
C CYS A 124 -3.56 -4.65 8.87
N HIS A 125 -2.58 -4.77 7.95
CA HIS A 125 -2.64 -4.24 6.57
C HIS A 125 -2.78 -5.37 5.54
N ASP A 126 -3.71 -6.30 5.78
CA ASP A 126 -3.88 -7.51 4.97
C ASP A 126 -4.33 -7.22 3.52
N ASP A 127 -5.01 -6.09 3.31
CA ASP A 127 -5.47 -5.56 2.02
C ASP A 127 -4.37 -4.89 1.20
N GLN A 128 -3.32 -4.39 1.85
CA GLN A 128 -2.22 -3.69 1.19
C GLN A 128 -1.08 -4.64 0.80
N ALA A 129 -1.05 -5.86 1.34
CA ALA A 129 0.20 -6.62 1.43
C ALA A 129 0.31 -7.84 0.52
N LEU A 130 -0.73 -8.32 -0.18
CA LEU A 130 -0.63 -9.61 -0.86
C LEU A 130 -1.41 -9.66 -2.18
N HIS A 131 -0.82 -10.29 -3.20
CA HIS A 131 -1.51 -10.72 -4.44
C HIS A 131 -2.50 -11.86 -4.20
N PHE A 132 -2.88 -12.10 -2.94
CA PHE A 132 -3.94 -13.00 -2.52
C PHE A 132 -5.20 -12.17 -2.24
N LYS A 133 -6.38 -12.70 -2.59
CA LYS A 133 -7.64 -12.07 -2.17
C LYS A 133 -7.61 -11.88 -0.65
N PRO A 134 -7.88 -10.67 -0.12
CA PRO A 134 -7.96 -10.45 1.32
C PRO A 134 -8.97 -11.44 1.91
N LYS A 135 -8.59 -12.10 3.01
CA LYS A 135 -9.48 -13.02 3.74
C LYS A 135 -10.34 -12.30 4.79
N GLY A 136 -10.19 -10.99 4.92
CA GLY A 136 -10.97 -10.13 5.80
C GLY A 136 -11.56 -8.94 5.05
N ALA A 137 -12.40 -8.17 5.73
CA ALA A 137 -12.79 -6.85 5.26
C ALA A 137 -11.50 -6.05 5.09
N ALA A 138 -11.25 -5.54 3.88
CA ALA A 138 -10.19 -4.59 3.65
C ALA A 138 -10.38 -3.47 4.68
N LEU A 139 -9.43 -3.32 5.60
CA LEU A 139 -9.45 -2.19 6.51
C LEU A 139 -8.59 -1.13 5.86
N PRO A 140 -9.15 -0.14 5.13
CA PRO A 140 -8.43 1.12 5.05
C PRO A 140 -8.17 1.51 6.51
N ALA A 141 -6.91 1.46 6.92
CA ALA A 141 -6.44 1.87 8.25
C ALA A 141 -6.87 3.32 8.65
N ALA A 142 -7.62 3.99 7.79
CA ALA A 142 -8.24 5.30 7.95
C ALA A 142 -9.68 5.29 8.52
N ALA A 143 -10.39 4.16 8.62
CA ALA A 143 -11.75 4.14 9.18
C ALA A 143 -11.74 3.90 10.70
N ARG A 144 -12.10 4.91 11.49
CA ARG A 144 -12.07 4.87 12.98
C ARG A 144 -12.90 3.75 13.64
N HIS A 145 -13.90 3.21 12.96
CA HIS A 145 -14.67 2.07 13.50
C HIS A 145 -13.95 0.72 13.25
N GLU A 146 -13.11 0.68 12.23
CA GLU A 146 -12.34 -0.50 11.83
C GLU A 146 -11.13 -0.71 12.75
N THR A 147 -10.51 0.37 13.20
CA THR A 147 -9.42 0.36 14.20
C THR A 147 -9.89 -0.21 15.54
N TRP A 148 -11.07 0.19 16.05
CA TRP A 148 -11.64 -0.41 17.27
C TRP A 148 -11.82 -1.93 17.14
N ALA A 149 -12.41 -2.39 16.04
CA ALA A 149 -12.64 -3.82 15.81
C ALA A 149 -11.30 -4.59 15.71
N LEU A 150 -10.33 -4.01 15.00
CA LEU A 150 -8.99 -4.57 14.84
C LEU A 150 -8.27 -4.71 16.19
N CYS A 151 -8.13 -3.62 16.95
CA CYS A 151 -7.41 -3.62 18.22
C CYS A 151 -8.09 -4.55 19.25
N THR A 152 -9.42 -4.50 19.33
CA THR A 152 -10.17 -5.28 20.33
C THR A 152 -10.38 -6.75 19.95
N SER A 153 -9.93 -7.17 18.76
CA SER A 153 -9.85 -8.59 18.40
C SER A 153 -8.84 -9.34 19.27
N CYS A 154 -7.77 -8.65 19.71
CA CYS A 154 -6.74 -9.19 20.60
C CYS A 154 -6.82 -8.59 22.01
N HIS A 155 -7.09 -7.28 22.14
CA HIS A 155 -7.10 -6.57 23.41
C HIS A 155 -8.47 -6.64 24.12
N ALA A 156 -8.90 -7.84 24.48
CA ALA A 156 -10.22 -8.08 25.08
C ALA A 156 -10.44 -7.39 26.45
N SER A 157 -9.39 -7.25 27.26
CA SER A 157 -9.48 -6.53 28.55
C SER A 157 -9.70 -5.02 28.32
N VAL A 158 -8.94 -4.43 27.42
CA VAL A 158 -9.06 -3.01 27.04
C VAL A 158 -10.45 -2.73 26.45
N LYS A 159 -11.00 -3.67 25.66
CA LYS A 159 -12.38 -3.60 25.19
C LYS A 159 -13.39 -3.46 26.33
N ALA A 160 -13.21 -4.21 27.40
CA ALA A 160 -14.09 -4.17 28.56
C ALA A 160 -13.96 -2.86 29.34
N GLU A 161 -12.73 -2.32 29.47
CA GLU A 161 -12.47 -1.02 30.11
C GLU A 161 -13.17 0.13 29.36
N PHE A 162 -13.05 0.17 28.03
CA PHE A 162 -13.75 1.17 27.22
C PHE A 162 -15.28 0.97 27.15
N ARG A 163 -15.84 -0.05 27.79
CA ARG A 163 -17.30 -0.22 27.94
C ARG A 163 -17.84 0.22 29.29
N GLN A 164 -16.97 0.70 30.18
CA GLN A 164 -17.40 1.33 31.42
C GLN A 164 -18.12 2.65 31.17
N GLU A 165 -18.84 3.13 32.17
CA GLU A 165 -19.64 4.36 32.11
C GLU A 165 -18.79 5.60 31.78
N TYR A 166 -17.63 5.72 32.44
CA TYR A 166 -16.72 6.86 32.28
C TYR A 166 -15.49 6.42 31.50
N ARG A 167 -15.43 6.82 30.23
CA ARG A 167 -14.36 6.43 29.30
C ARG A 167 -14.27 7.41 28.13
N HIS A 168 -13.16 7.40 27.40
CA HIS A 168 -13.09 8.07 26.10
C HIS A 168 -13.94 7.31 25.06
N PRO A 169 -14.71 8.00 24.20
CA PRO A 169 -15.67 7.38 23.28
C PRO A 169 -15.03 6.67 22.06
N VAL A 170 -14.15 5.70 22.32
CA VAL A 170 -13.39 4.94 21.31
C VAL A 170 -14.27 3.99 20.51
N GLU A 171 -15.17 3.26 21.17
CA GLU A 171 -16.12 2.35 20.50
C GLU A 171 -17.09 3.11 19.59
N GLN A 172 -17.39 4.38 19.94
CA GLN A 172 -18.21 5.28 19.13
C GLN A 172 -17.42 5.95 17.99
N GLY A 173 -16.10 5.75 17.89
CA GLY A 173 -15.27 6.35 16.84
C GLY A 173 -15.07 7.87 16.98
N LEU A 174 -15.41 8.45 18.13
CA LEU A 174 -15.20 9.87 18.40
C LEU A 174 -13.75 10.18 18.79
N VAL A 175 -13.04 9.18 19.33
CA VAL A 175 -11.59 9.12 19.59
C VAL A 175 -11.11 7.76 19.08
N ASP A 176 -9.87 7.63 18.63
CA ASP A 176 -9.27 6.38 18.17
C ASP A 176 -8.14 5.92 19.11
N CYS A 177 -7.85 4.63 19.14
CA CYS A 177 -6.71 4.02 19.83
C CYS A 177 -5.39 4.74 19.46
N THR A 178 -5.24 5.10 18.18
CA THR A 178 -4.04 5.72 17.62
C THR A 178 -3.93 7.22 17.88
N ASP A 179 -4.96 7.86 18.44
CA ASP A 179 -4.85 9.28 18.86
C ASP A 179 -3.86 9.41 20.03
N CYS A 180 -3.77 8.34 20.85
CA CYS A 180 -2.90 8.24 22.01
C CYS A 180 -1.71 7.29 21.82
N HIS A 181 -1.83 6.22 21.04
CA HIS A 181 -0.80 5.19 20.85
C HIS A 181 -0.13 5.22 19.47
N ASP A 182 1.20 5.06 19.45
CA ASP A 182 2.04 4.89 18.27
C ASP A 182 2.46 3.42 18.13
N ILE A 183 1.55 2.62 17.59
CA ILE A 183 1.76 1.17 17.41
C ILE A 183 2.82 0.81 16.36
N HIS A 184 3.30 1.79 15.60
CA HIS A 184 4.24 1.62 14.50
C HIS A 184 5.67 1.99 14.88
N GLY A 185 5.89 2.63 16.04
CA GLY A 185 7.19 3.16 16.40
C GLY A 185 7.66 4.26 15.45
N THR A 186 6.73 5.07 14.93
CA THR A 186 7.06 6.22 14.06
C THR A 186 7.84 7.29 14.80
N THR A 187 7.68 7.35 16.12
CA THR A 187 8.33 8.33 16.97
C THR A 187 9.36 7.64 17.88
N ALA A 188 10.63 8.03 17.78
CA ALA A 188 11.67 7.52 18.67
C ALA A 188 11.35 7.81 20.16
N GLY A 189 11.63 6.85 21.03
CA GLY A 189 11.54 6.96 22.50
C GLY A 189 10.32 6.27 23.14
N PRO A 190 10.36 5.99 24.46
CA PRO A 190 9.32 5.22 25.15
C PRO A 190 7.96 5.92 25.10
N GLU A 191 6.93 5.20 24.67
CA GLU A 191 5.55 5.69 24.57
C GLU A 191 5.00 6.26 25.88
N ALA A 192 5.48 5.73 27.01
CA ALA A 192 5.14 6.19 28.35
C ALA A 192 5.48 7.68 28.60
N GLN A 193 6.46 8.26 27.89
CA GLN A 193 6.82 9.68 28.00
C GLN A 193 5.97 10.60 27.11
N LYS A 194 5.11 10.03 26.25
CA LYS A 194 4.20 10.77 25.36
C LYS A 194 2.74 10.74 25.80
N ALA A 195 2.39 10.01 26.86
CA ALA A 195 1.01 9.93 27.34
C ALA A 195 0.45 11.32 27.72
N ASP A 196 1.22 12.13 28.44
CA ASP A 196 0.79 13.49 28.77
C ASP A 196 0.68 14.37 27.51
N ALA A 197 1.62 14.20 26.57
CA ALA A 197 1.63 14.92 25.30
C ALA A 197 0.46 14.53 24.38
N SER A 198 -0.04 13.30 24.45
CA SER A 198 -1.21 12.88 23.68
C SER A 198 -2.51 13.40 24.27
N CYS A 199 -2.62 13.49 25.60
CA CYS A 199 -3.78 14.05 26.29
C CYS A 199 -4.02 15.52 25.87
N VAL A 200 -2.96 16.34 25.89
CA VAL A 200 -3.07 17.79 25.65
C VAL A 200 -3.38 18.15 24.19
N LYS A 201 -3.36 17.19 23.25
CA LYS A 201 -3.84 17.41 21.87
C LYS A 201 -5.32 17.77 21.82
N CYS A 202 -6.11 17.29 22.79
CA CYS A 202 -7.53 17.57 22.93
C CYS A 202 -7.84 18.34 24.24
N HIS A 203 -6.98 18.18 25.24
CA HIS A 203 -7.09 18.78 26.57
C HIS A 203 -6.05 19.90 26.75
N GLU A 204 -6.04 20.86 25.82
CA GLU A 204 -5.05 21.96 25.80
C GLU A 204 -5.05 22.78 27.09
N GLN A 205 -6.23 22.98 27.69
CA GLN A 205 -6.38 23.73 28.95
C GLN A 205 -5.80 23.00 30.17
N GLN A 206 -5.45 21.73 30.00
CA GLN A 206 -4.80 20.89 31.00
C GLN A 206 -3.28 20.82 30.77
N ALA A 207 -2.77 21.42 29.70
CA ALA A 207 -1.35 21.76 29.58
C ALA A 207 -1.09 22.93 30.54
N GLY A 208 -0.32 22.68 31.60
CA GLY A 208 -0.13 23.61 32.73
C GLY A 208 0.34 25.01 32.37
#